data_AF-A0AAD7CJW9-F1
#
_entry.id   AF-A0AAD7CJW9-F1
#
_cell.length_a   1.000
_cell.length_b   1.000
_cell.length_c   1.000
_cell.angle_alpha   90.00
_cell.angle_beta   90.00
_cell.angle_gamma   90.00
#
_symmetry.space_group_name_H-M   'P 1'
#
loop_
_entity.id
_entity.type
_entity.pdbx_description
1 polymer ?
#
loop_
_entity_poly.entity_id
_entity_poly.type
_entity_poly.pdbx_seq_one_letter_code
_entity_poly.pdbx_strand_id
1 'polypeptide(L)'
;MDSEDMPDIQSVDAQMVSELRQTSKEAHERGLVAAARWSLDLLRSLTEERRSKPIPKPELVDPTVEQLREEETFELARKFVDEKQHARAVTVLDGLDSDRAVFLRVYCLYIVGEKKALRDWHVMDGVRRQLPTPVNPQIIELYHLIEDATDPWLVFLKALFLFRLSRITEAVECVLLSLASLPWNWSAWTLLGDCIHEPSQLATHLDNIALPAYHPAFQLFLVYMVAALRGTTLSELAVCDALLTSPYFPTSLWIMSLRARVLYSLHKHRDAEDQFDTILAMEPYRIDSLDVFADILFMMDNKEKLAMLSQFFLVLNRDRPEVCYLVGCHYSLRNEHEKAIKHFRRATELDRTFGNAWGMMGMEYIELNNPQAAIESLRRGVDVNPRDFRAWSGLAKAYEMLGMQPYALYYRSKALKLRPDEPDAWEEHSHSLEAVGKLEEALSAMKNALIFTQMAPATSDIRPGQPHPMRMSIALRLSHLFSLTGDHTAAAYHAQSAVREGESGFQMPAMQLMGGPAVPQWGPNDYATYLKALVVCAEHQIRLPMGDWGRAKEYLERVLGGAMGVNYTIDEVTQAKASELLKFVRTKLQMRAASEAARLD
;
A
#
# COMPACT_ATOMS: atom_id res chain seq x y z
N MET A 1 -20.69 -10.57 19.57
CA MET A 1 -19.23 -10.40 19.53
C MET A 1 -18.76 -10.98 20.83
N ASP A 2 -18.45 -12.28 20.78
CA ASP A 2 -18.09 -13.07 21.95
C ASP A 2 -16.71 -12.64 22.45
N SER A 3 -16.56 -12.63 23.76
CA SER A 3 -15.45 -12.07 24.53
C SER A 3 -14.13 -12.85 24.44
N GLU A 4 -13.93 -13.68 23.42
CA GLU A 4 -12.80 -14.64 23.37
C GLU A 4 -11.63 -14.22 22.46
N ASP A 5 -11.74 -13.16 21.65
CA ASP A 5 -10.66 -12.69 20.76
C ASP A 5 -10.22 -11.22 21.01
N MET A 6 -10.43 -10.70 22.22
CA MET A 6 -9.91 -9.36 22.54
C MET A 6 -8.38 -9.44 22.71
N PRO A 7 -7.59 -8.64 21.98
CA PRO A 7 -6.15 -8.63 22.15
C PRO A 7 -5.79 -8.23 23.59
N ASP A 8 -4.88 -8.99 24.20
CA ASP A 8 -4.43 -8.78 25.58
C ASP A 8 -3.52 -7.55 25.63
N ILE A 9 -4.12 -6.37 25.81
CA ILE A 9 -3.44 -5.07 25.87
C ILE A 9 -3.50 -4.56 27.31
N GLN A 10 -2.37 -4.11 27.85
CA GLN A 10 -2.32 -3.51 29.18
C GLN A 10 -2.98 -2.12 29.18
N SER A 11 -3.87 -1.89 30.14
CA SER A 11 -4.51 -0.59 30.37
C SER A 11 -3.47 0.52 30.57
N VAL A 12 -3.73 1.73 30.05
CA VAL A 12 -2.79 2.86 30.19
C VAL A 12 -2.73 3.36 31.63
N ASP A 13 -1.74 2.90 32.37
CA ASP A 13 -1.59 3.20 33.79
C ASP A 13 -1.03 4.61 34.04
N ALA A 14 -1.14 5.08 35.29
CA ALA A 14 -0.69 6.41 35.68
C ALA A 14 0.80 6.67 35.41
N GLN A 15 1.63 5.64 35.55
CA GLN A 15 3.07 5.70 35.27
C GLN A 15 3.33 5.97 33.78
N MET A 16 2.63 5.26 32.89
CA MET A 16 2.72 5.50 31.45
C MET A 16 2.29 6.92 31.06
N VAL A 17 1.27 7.47 31.74
CA VAL A 17 0.85 8.86 31.52
C VAL A 17 1.93 9.85 31.96
N SER A 18 2.63 9.60 33.08
CA SER A 18 3.75 10.45 33.50
C SER A 18 4.94 10.34 32.55
N GLU A 19 5.27 9.13 32.09
CA GLU A 19 6.34 8.90 31.11
C GLU A 19 6.03 9.61 29.80
N LEU A 20 4.81 9.48 29.25
CA LEU A 20 4.37 10.19 28.05
C LEU A 20 4.51 11.71 28.16
N ARG A 21 4.28 12.29 29.34
CA ARG A 21 4.46 13.73 29.56
C ARG A 21 5.92 14.12 29.62
N GLN A 22 6.73 13.32 30.30
CA GLN A 22 8.16 13.55 30.38
C GLN A 22 8.80 13.45 29.00
N THR A 23 8.49 12.41 28.23
CA THR A 23 9.01 12.23 26.87
C THR A 23 8.57 13.36 25.95
N SER A 24 7.32 13.81 26.05
CA SER A 24 6.82 14.96 25.30
C SER A 24 7.61 16.25 25.61
N LYS A 25 7.87 16.52 26.89
CA LYS A 25 8.62 17.69 27.34
C LYS A 25 10.07 17.61 26.86
N GLU A 26 10.73 16.48 27.08
CA GLU A 26 12.13 16.26 26.67
C GLU A 26 12.31 16.31 25.15
N ALA A 27 11.37 15.75 24.38
CA ALA A 27 11.38 15.83 22.92
C ALA A 27 11.21 17.27 22.44
N HIS A 28 10.33 18.04 23.08
CA HIS A 28 10.12 19.45 22.75
C HIS A 28 11.36 20.30 23.07
N GLU A 29 11.96 20.11 24.26
CA GLU A 29 13.21 20.79 24.66
C GLU A 29 14.35 20.50 23.67
N ARG A 30 14.39 19.29 23.11
CA ARG A 30 15.38 18.83 22.13
C ARG A 30 15.05 19.16 20.66
N GLY A 31 13.94 19.85 20.38
CA GLY A 31 13.55 20.28 19.02
C GLY A 31 12.93 19.18 18.14
N LEU A 32 12.55 18.04 18.71
CA LEU A 32 11.88 16.94 18.01
C LEU A 32 10.36 17.15 17.97
N VAL A 33 9.93 18.12 17.16
CA VAL A 33 8.52 18.59 17.11
C VAL A 33 7.52 17.48 16.76
N ALA A 34 7.86 16.58 15.83
CA ALA A 34 6.96 15.51 15.41
C ALA A 34 6.71 14.48 16.53
N ALA A 35 7.76 14.08 17.25
CA ALA A 35 7.65 13.15 18.37
C ALA A 35 6.92 13.78 19.57
N ALA A 36 7.18 15.07 19.83
CA ALA A 36 6.46 15.83 20.86
C ALA A 36 4.97 15.97 20.52
N ARG A 37 4.64 16.25 19.25
CA ARG A 37 3.24 16.32 18.78
C ARG A 37 2.52 14.99 18.93
N TRP A 38 3.15 13.89 18.49
CA TRP A 38 2.55 12.56 18.59
C TRP A 38 2.25 12.15 20.04
N SER A 39 3.19 12.37 20.95
CA SER A 39 2.99 12.05 22.38
C SER A 39 1.90 12.92 23.01
N LEU A 40 1.80 14.21 22.64
CA LEU A 40 0.73 15.09 23.09
C LEU A 40 -0.64 14.69 22.52
N ASP A 41 -0.71 14.28 21.25
CA ASP A 41 -1.96 13.82 20.63
C ASP A 41 -2.49 12.58 21.35
N LEU A 42 -1.62 11.64 21.73
CA LEU A 42 -1.99 10.49 22.56
C LEU A 42 -2.45 10.92 23.96
N LEU A 43 -1.72 11.81 24.63
CA LEU A 43 -2.12 12.35 25.93
C LEU A 43 -3.49 13.05 25.88
N ARG A 44 -3.77 13.78 24.80
CA ARG A 44 -5.05 14.44 24.52
C ARG A 44 -6.18 13.47 24.19
N SER A 45 -5.87 12.20 23.93
CA SER A 45 -6.91 11.20 23.70
C SER A 45 -7.40 10.50 24.97
N LEU A 46 -6.63 10.57 26.06
CA LEU A 46 -6.98 9.96 27.35
C LEU A 46 -8.13 10.70 28.06
N THR A 47 -8.91 10.01 28.89
CA THR A 47 -9.98 10.64 29.71
C THR A 47 -9.39 11.56 30.79
N GLU A 48 -10.15 12.59 31.19
CA GLU A 48 -9.70 13.61 32.17
C GLU A 48 -9.28 12.99 33.52
N GLU A 49 -9.98 11.95 33.96
CA GLU A 49 -9.69 11.24 35.22
C GLU A 49 -8.25 10.69 35.23
N ARG A 50 -7.79 10.09 34.13
CA ARG A 50 -6.43 9.54 34.01
C ARG A 50 -5.37 10.63 33.82
N ARG A 51 -5.75 11.81 33.31
CA ARG A 51 -4.85 12.97 33.21
C ARG A 51 -4.60 13.64 34.55
N SER A 52 -5.49 13.54 35.52
CA SER A 52 -5.41 14.35 36.76
C SER A 52 -4.18 14.08 37.64
N LYS A 53 -3.44 12.98 37.44
CA LYS A 53 -2.27 12.64 38.27
C LYS A 53 -1.07 13.54 37.92
N PRO A 54 -0.55 14.31 38.89
CA PRO A 54 0.54 15.26 38.63
C PRO A 54 1.86 14.54 38.39
N ILE A 55 2.74 15.20 37.62
CA ILE A 55 4.15 14.81 37.51
C ILE A 55 4.78 15.02 38.90
N PRO A 56 5.53 14.05 39.46
CA PRO A 56 6.37 14.34 40.62
C PRO A 56 7.34 15.44 40.20
N LYS A 57 7.14 16.64 40.74
CA LYS A 57 8.08 17.75 40.51
C LYS A 57 9.42 17.30 41.10
N PRO A 58 10.54 17.42 40.37
CA PRO A 58 11.85 17.19 40.97
C PRO A 58 11.97 18.08 42.21
N GLU A 59 12.60 17.56 43.25
CA GLU A 59 12.89 18.32 44.46
C GLU A 59 13.61 19.62 44.04
N LEU A 60 13.07 20.77 44.46
CA LEU A 60 13.63 22.08 44.17
C LEU A 60 14.95 22.21 44.93
N VAL A 61 16.03 21.79 44.28
CA VAL A 61 17.38 22.25 44.61
C VAL A 61 17.57 23.59 43.93
N ASP A 62 17.93 24.62 44.69
CA ASP A 62 18.23 25.94 44.12
C ASP A 62 19.34 25.78 43.08
N PRO A 63 19.09 26.13 41.81
CA PRO A 63 20.09 25.94 40.76
C PRO A 63 21.28 26.87 41.01
N THR A 64 22.47 26.36 40.77
CA THR A 64 23.70 27.17 40.84
C THR A 64 23.69 28.24 39.74
N VAL A 65 24.45 29.33 39.92
CA VAL A 65 24.56 30.42 38.93
C VAL A 65 25.06 29.90 37.57
N GLU A 66 25.90 28.88 37.56
CA GLU A 66 26.40 28.23 36.34
C GLU A 66 25.30 27.44 35.63
N GLN A 67 24.47 26.69 36.36
CA GLN A 67 23.31 25.98 35.82
C GLN A 67 22.26 26.93 35.26
N LEU A 68 22.05 28.08 35.92
CA LEU A 68 21.14 29.13 35.42
C LEU A 68 21.65 29.73 34.10
N ARG A 69 22.95 30.05 34.01
CA ARG A 69 23.55 30.54 32.76
C ARG A 69 23.44 29.51 31.64
N GLU A 70 23.72 28.24 31.94
CA GLU A 70 23.55 27.16 30.98
C GLU A 70 22.09 27.06 30.52
N GLU A 71 21.12 27.14 31.43
CA GLU A 71 19.69 27.13 31.08
C GLU A 71 19.28 28.34 30.22
N GLU A 72 19.75 29.54 30.54
CA GLU A 72 19.52 30.75 29.74
C GLU A 72 20.08 30.61 28.32
N THR A 73 21.31 30.11 28.20
CA THR A 73 21.95 29.88 26.89
C THR A 73 21.26 28.78 26.09
N PHE A 74 20.81 27.72 26.75
CA PHE A 74 20.07 26.63 26.13
C PHE A 74 18.70 27.10 25.61
N GLU A 75 17.95 27.85 26.40
CA GLU A 75 16.66 28.42 25.98
C GLU A 75 16.83 29.39 24.80
N LEU A 76 17.88 30.23 24.82
CA LEU A 76 18.21 31.09 23.69
C LEU A 76 18.50 30.28 22.42
N ALA A 77 19.31 29.23 22.52
CA ALA A 77 19.58 28.34 21.40
C ALA A 77 18.30 27.66 20.88
N ARG A 78 17.40 27.23 21.78
CA ARG A 78 16.10 26.66 21.40
C ARG A 78 15.25 27.64 20.61
N LYS A 79 15.21 28.93 20.99
CA LYS A 79 14.52 29.96 20.21
C LYS A 79 15.08 30.10 18.80
N PHE A 80 16.39 30.01 18.62
CA PHE A 80 16.97 29.98 17.27
C PHE A 80 16.58 28.73 16.48
N VAL A 81 16.42 27.58 17.14
CA VAL A 81 15.92 26.35 16.49
C VAL A 81 14.47 26.50 16.06
N ASP A 82 13.61 27.08 16.89
CA ASP A 82 12.20 27.37 16.56
C ASP A 82 12.10 28.30 15.33
N GLU A 83 13.01 29.28 15.22
CA GLU A 83 13.15 30.18 14.06
C GLU A 83 13.84 29.52 12.84
N LYS A 84 14.20 28.24 12.90
CA LYS A 84 14.93 27.47 11.87
C LYS A 84 16.35 27.99 11.59
N GLN A 85 16.94 28.77 12.50
CA GLN A 85 18.30 29.31 12.43
C GLN A 85 19.31 28.38 13.11
N HIS A 86 19.38 27.12 12.65
CA HIS A 86 20.19 26.08 13.29
C HIS A 86 21.69 26.41 13.40
N ALA A 87 22.27 27.11 12.41
CA ALA A 87 23.69 27.48 12.46
C ALA A 87 24.02 28.44 13.62
N ARG A 88 23.09 29.37 13.94
CA ARG A 88 23.25 30.27 15.10
C ARG A 88 23.07 29.51 16.41
N ALA A 89 22.12 28.57 16.47
CA ALA A 89 21.95 27.72 17.64
C ALA A 89 23.24 26.96 17.97
N VAL A 90 23.95 26.40 16.97
CA VAL A 90 25.24 25.72 17.18
C VAL A 90 26.26 26.65 17.85
N THR A 91 26.45 27.86 17.34
CA THR A 91 27.43 28.81 17.90
C THR A 91 27.14 29.22 19.35
N VAL A 92 25.88 29.18 19.77
CA VAL A 92 25.46 29.50 21.14
C VAL A 92 25.63 28.31 22.07
N LEU A 93 25.53 27.09 21.54
CA LEU A 93 25.70 25.83 22.28
C LEU A 93 27.16 25.37 22.36
N ASP A 94 28.08 26.08 21.71
CA ASP A 94 29.51 25.78 21.75
C ASP A 94 30.07 26.02 23.17
N GLY A 95 30.60 24.96 23.79
CA GLY A 95 31.13 24.99 25.16
C GLY A 95 30.18 24.51 26.26
N LEU A 96 28.96 24.09 25.93
CA LEU A 96 28.07 23.38 26.86
C LEU A 96 28.25 21.87 26.73
N ASP A 97 28.30 21.19 27.88
CA ASP A 97 28.57 19.75 28.01
C ASP A 97 27.37 18.94 28.54
N SER A 98 26.26 19.59 28.92
CA SER A 98 25.05 18.86 29.31
C SER A 98 24.50 18.02 28.15
N ASP A 99 24.05 16.79 28.43
CA ASP A 99 23.53 15.85 27.43
C ASP A 99 22.45 16.46 26.53
N ARG A 100 21.55 17.29 27.09
CA ARG A 100 20.51 18.00 26.32
C ARG A 100 21.08 19.06 25.37
N ALA A 101 22.14 19.75 25.78
CA ALA A 101 22.81 20.77 24.99
C ALA A 101 23.66 20.13 23.89
N VAL A 102 24.38 19.05 24.21
CA VAL A 102 25.12 18.22 23.24
C VAL A 102 24.16 17.66 22.19
N PHE A 103 23.01 17.11 22.62
CA PHE A 103 21.97 16.63 21.71
C PHE A 103 21.53 17.74 20.74
N LEU A 104 21.14 18.90 21.27
CA LEU A 104 20.61 19.99 20.44
C LEU A 104 21.67 20.53 19.47
N ARG A 105 22.94 20.61 19.91
CA ARG A 105 24.07 21.04 19.09
C ARG A 105 24.33 20.07 17.94
N VAL A 106 24.46 18.78 18.24
CA VAL A 106 24.72 17.72 17.26
C VAL A 106 23.56 17.58 16.28
N TYR A 107 22.32 17.65 16.78
CA TYR A 107 21.12 17.65 15.95
C TYR A 107 21.06 18.87 15.01
N CYS A 108 21.39 20.07 15.49
CA CYS A 108 21.44 21.25 14.64
C CYS A 108 22.52 21.15 13.55
N LEU A 109 23.72 20.65 13.89
CA LEU A 109 24.78 20.38 12.92
C LEU A 109 24.32 19.37 11.86
N TYR A 110 23.67 18.29 12.28
CA TYR A 110 23.09 17.31 11.37
C TYR A 110 22.10 17.96 10.39
N ILE A 111 21.14 18.75 10.88
CA ILE A 111 20.16 19.42 10.01
C ILE A 111 20.82 20.42 9.04
N VAL A 112 21.86 21.14 9.47
CA VAL A 112 22.62 22.04 8.58
C VAL A 112 23.34 21.24 7.49
N GLY A 113 23.98 20.13 7.86
CA GLY A 113 24.64 19.21 6.92
C GLY A 113 23.66 18.60 5.92
N GLU A 114 22.50 18.12 6.38
CA GLU A 114 21.44 17.56 5.52
C GLU A 114 20.90 18.59 4.53
N LYS A 115 20.63 19.84 4.99
CA LYS A 115 20.19 20.92 4.09
C LYS A 115 21.25 21.29 3.06
N LYS A 116 22.53 21.19 3.40
CA LYS A 116 23.63 21.41 2.45
C LYS A 116 23.71 20.26 1.45
N ALA A 117 23.73 19.01 1.94
CA ALA A 117 23.75 17.81 1.10
C ALA A 117 22.59 17.78 0.12
N LEU A 118 21.38 18.12 0.57
CA LEU A 118 20.19 18.19 -0.27
C LEU A 118 20.34 19.26 -1.38
N ARG A 119 20.82 20.47 -1.04
CA ARG A 119 21.07 21.54 -2.04
C ARG A 119 22.10 21.12 -3.08
N ASP A 120 23.23 20.57 -2.65
CA ASP A 120 24.30 20.12 -3.54
C ASP A 120 23.81 18.96 -4.42
N TRP A 121 22.96 18.09 -3.87
CA TRP A 121 22.32 17.00 -4.60
C TRP A 121 21.31 17.49 -5.64
N HIS A 122 20.55 18.57 -5.37
CA HIS A 122 19.64 19.20 -6.33
C HIS A 122 20.37 19.81 -7.54
N VAL A 123 21.57 20.35 -7.33
CA VAL A 123 22.40 20.88 -8.44
C VAL A 123 22.78 19.78 -9.44
N MET A 124 22.83 18.52 -8.99
CA MET A 124 23.19 17.36 -9.80
C MET A 124 22.00 16.69 -10.51
N ASP A 125 20.78 17.24 -10.41
CA ASP A 125 19.58 16.63 -10.99
C ASP A 125 19.68 16.54 -12.54
N GLY A 126 19.44 15.34 -13.09
CA GLY A 126 19.58 15.05 -14.52
C GLY A 126 20.99 14.65 -14.98
N VAL A 127 21.98 14.61 -14.08
CA VAL A 127 23.33 14.10 -14.38
C VAL A 127 23.42 12.61 -14.07
N ARG A 128 23.99 11.79 -14.97
CA ARG A 128 24.16 10.33 -14.81
C ARG A 128 24.90 9.88 -13.52
N ARG A 129 25.55 10.79 -12.79
CA ARG A 129 26.32 10.50 -11.56
C ARG A 129 25.60 10.91 -10.28
N GLN A 130 24.37 11.37 -10.35
CA GLN A 130 23.59 11.71 -9.16
C GLN A 130 23.40 10.45 -8.31
N LEU A 131 23.74 10.53 -7.02
CA LEU A 131 23.47 9.46 -6.07
C LEU A 131 21.95 9.30 -5.90
N PRO A 132 21.43 8.11 -5.57
CA PRO A 132 19.99 7.92 -5.35
C PRO A 132 19.44 8.80 -4.23
N THR A 133 20.24 9.03 -3.19
CA THR A 133 19.89 9.83 -2.01
C THR A 133 20.99 10.86 -1.70
N PRO A 134 20.63 11.99 -1.05
CA PRO A 134 21.62 12.95 -0.56
C PRO A 134 22.44 12.33 0.58
N VAL A 135 23.76 12.40 0.44
CA VAL A 135 24.71 11.90 1.45
C VAL A 135 25.35 13.09 2.15
N ASN A 136 25.16 13.17 3.47
CA ASN A 136 25.80 14.18 4.29
C ASN A 136 27.20 13.69 4.73
N PRO A 137 28.29 14.34 4.28
CA PRO A 137 29.65 13.89 4.58
C PRO A 137 30.04 14.07 6.06
N GLN A 138 29.33 14.93 6.79
CA GLN A 138 29.66 15.26 8.19
C GLN A 138 29.18 14.20 9.19
N ILE A 139 28.38 13.21 8.77
CA ILE A 139 27.78 12.23 9.68
C ILE A 139 28.84 11.45 10.48
N ILE A 140 29.99 11.15 9.88
CA ILE A 140 31.08 10.41 10.56
C ILE A 140 31.67 11.26 11.68
N GLU A 141 31.93 12.55 11.43
CA GLU A 141 32.43 13.48 12.45
C GLU A 141 31.42 13.64 13.59
N LEU A 142 30.13 13.76 13.26
CA LEU A 142 29.05 13.87 14.24
C LEU A 142 28.88 12.60 15.08
N TYR A 143 29.11 11.42 14.49
CA TYR A 143 29.07 10.14 15.20
C TYR A 143 30.14 10.07 16.29
N HIS A 144 31.39 10.48 15.99
CA HIS A 144 32.48 10.48 16.97
C HIS A 144 32.25 11.42 18.16
N LEU A 145 31.43 12.48 17.99
CA LEU A 145 31.08 13.38 19.11
C LEU A 145 30.16 12.73 20.15
N ILE A 146 29.46 11.65 19.79
CA ILE A 146 28.44 10.99 20.62
C ILE A 146 28.69 9.49 20.81
N GLU A 147 29.89 9.02 20.50
CA GLU A 147 30.22 7.59 20.48
C GLU A 147 30.03 6.94 21.85
N ASP A 148 30.46 7.64 22.91
CA ASP A 148 30.43 7.22 24.31
C ASP A 148 29.17 7.67 25.09
N ALA A 149 28.21 8.31 24.42
CA ALA A 149 27.04 8.87 25.08
C ALA A 149 26.08 7.79 25.60
N THR A 150 25.64 7.95 26.86
CA THR A 150 24.68 7.03 27.52
C THR A 150 23.26 7.57 27.58
N ASP A 151 23.04 8.87 27.32
CA ASP A 151 21.69 9.46 27.31
C ASP A 151 20.81 8.81 26.22
N PRO A 152 19.57 8.41 26.56
CA PRO A 152 18.67 7.74 25.63
C PRO A 152 18.45 8.47 24.29
N TRP A 153 18.43 9.80 24.31
CA TRP A 153 18.23 10.61 23.11
C TRP A 153 19.51 10.71 22.27
N LEU A 154 20.68 10.78 22.91
CA LEU A 154 21.97 10.71 22.21
C LEU A 154 22.17 9.32 21.57
N VAL A 155 21.78 8.24 22.25
CA VAL A 155 21.78 6.88 21.68
C VAL A 155 20.83 6.79 20.47
N PHE A 156 19.68 7.48 20.50
CA PHE A 156 18.80 7.61 19.34
C PHE A 156 19.48 8.34 18.16
N LEU A 157 20.19 9.45 18.40
CA LEU A 157 20.95 10.14 17.33
C LEU A 157 22.06 9.27 16.77
N LYS A 158 22.75 8.51 17.63
CA LYS A 158 23.76 7.53 17.21
C LYS A 158 23.16 6.50 16.26
N ALA A 159 21.99 5.97 16.60
CA ALA A 159 21.26 5.04 15.73
C ALA A 159 20.88 5.68 14.39
N LEU A 160 20.41 6.93 14.40
CA LEU A 160 20.08 7.68 13.17
C LEU A 160 21.31 7.84 12.26
N PHE A 161 22.47 8.15 12.83
CA PHE A 161 23.72 8.29 12.07
C PHE A 161 24.18 6.96 11.48
N LEU A 162 24.13 5.87 12.26
CA LEU A 162 24.45 4.53 11.78
C LEU A 162 23.53 4.08 10.64
N PHE A 163 22.23 4.38 10.75
CA PHE A 163 21.26 4.13 9.70
C PHE A 163 21.62 4.89 8.41
N ARG A 164 21.94 6.18 8.50
CA ARG A 164 22.37 6.99 7.34
C ARG A 164 23.71 6.54 6.76
N LEU A 165 24.57 5.91 7.55
CA LEU A 165 25.81 5.27 7.11
C LEU A 165 25.61 3.83 6.58
N SER A 166 24.36 3.36 6.42
CA SER A 166 23.99 2.01 5.98
C SER A 166 24.47 0.85 6.90
N ARG A 167 24.79 1.15 8.17
CA ARG A 167 25.13 0.15 9.20
C ARG A 167 23.87 -0.25 9.99
N ILE A 168 22.99 -1.01 9.34
CA ILE A 168 21.62 -1.27 9.83
C ILE A 168 21.62 -2.09 11.13
N THR A 169 22.46 -3.11 11.27
CA THR A 169 22.48 -3.99 12.46
C THR A 169 22.79 -3.23 13.75
N GLU A 170 23.84 -2.42 13.73
CA GLU A 170 24.25 -1.60 14.87
C GLU A 170 23.25 -0.47 15.15
N ALA A 171 22.63 0.08 14.10
CA ALA A 171 21.56 1.06 14.25
C ALA A 171 20.39 0.45 15.03
N VAL A 172 19.95 -0.76 14.67
CA VAL A 172 18.86 -1.47 15.35
C VAL A 172 19.20 -1.72 16.82
N GLU A 173 20.41 -2.20 17.14
CA GLU A 173 20.85 -2.40 18.52
C GLU A 173 20.78 -1.09 19.35
N CYS A 174 21.26 0.02 18.78
CA CYS A 174 21.19 1.32 19.44
C CYS A 174 19.73 1.79 19.63
N VAL A 175 18.85 1.57 18.64
CA VAL A 175 17.42 1.89 18.78
C VAL A 175 16.78 1.09 19.91
N LEU A 176 17.06 -0.22 19.98
CA LEU A 176 16.51 -1.08 21.04
C LEU A 176 16.97 -0.64 22.43
N LEU A 177 18.24 -0.24 22.58
CA LEU A 177 18.75 0.33 23.82
C LEU A 177 18.06 1.65 24.20
N SER A 178 17.83 2.54 23.23
CA SER A 178 17.08 3.79 23.44
C SER A 178 15.64 3.49 23.89
N LEU A 179 14.96 2.56 23.20
CA LEU A 179 13.57 2.18 23.49
C LEU A 179 13.39 1.49 24.84
N ALA A 180 14.39 0.72 25.30
CA ALA A 180 14.38 0.11 26.63
C ALA A 180 14.32 1.16 27.76
N SER A 181 14.89 2.34 27.53
CA SER A 181 14.89 3.46 28.48
C SER A 181 13.74 4.46 28.27
N LEU A 182 13.36 4.73 27.00
CA LEU A 182 12.30 5.65 26.63
C LEU A 182 11.29 4.99 25.66
N PRO A 183 10.35 4.18 26.17
CA PRO A 183 9.38 3.44 25.35
C PRO A 183 8.47 4.33 24.51
N TRP A 184 8.24 5.58 24.93
CA TRP A 184 7.29 6.49 24.28
C TRP A 184 7.93 7.43 23.24
N ASN A 185 9.22 7.26 22.95
CA ASN A 185 9.86 8.02 21.87
C ASN A 185 9.47 7.43 20.49
N TRP A 186 8.42 7.98 19.88
CA TRP A 186 7.96 7.52 18.56
C TRP A 186 9.00 7.65 17.45
N SER A 187 9.92 8.61 17.54
CA SER A 187 10.97 8.77 16.51
C SER A 187 11.93 7.57 16.45
N ALA A 188 12.19 6.93 17.60
CA ALA A 188 12.97 5.70 17.66
C ALA A 188 12.21 4.52 17.04
N TRP A 189 10.90 4.41 17.30
CA TRP A 189 10.04 3.40 16.67
C TRP A 189 9.96 3.56 15.15
N THR A 190 9.84 4.78 14.64
CA THR A 190 9.83 5.02 13.19
C THR A 190 11.16 4.62 12.56
N LEU A 191 12.28 4.96 13.21
CA LEU A 191 13.62 4.59 12.73
C LEU A 191 13.82 3.06 12.72
N LEU A 192 13.31 2.35 13.74
CA LEU A 192 13.29 0.89 13.74
C LEU A 192 12.49 0.34 12.56
N GLY A 193 11.34 0.95 12.28
CA GLY A 193 10.48 0.55 11.16
C GLY A 193 11.09 0.77 9.78
N ASP A 194 11.94 1.79 9.64
CA ASP A 194 12.71 2.08 8.43
C ASP A 194 13.87 1.07 8.22
N CYS A 195 14.41 0.49 9.31
CA CYS A 195 15.48 -0.52 9.25
C CYS A 195 14.98 -1.91 8.82
N ILE A 196 13.72 -2.22 9.11
CA ILE A 196 13.10 -3.50 8.77
C ILE A 196 12.65 -3.41 7.30
N HIS A 197 12.83 -4.44 6.48
CA HIS A 197 12.29 -4.46 5.12
C HIS A 197 11.48 -5.71 4.82
N GLU A 198 11.75 -6.80 5.55
CA GLU A 198 11.08 -8.08 5.38
C GLU A 198 10.34 -8.50 6.67
N PRO A 199 9.21 -9.25 6.56
CA PRO A 199 8.52 -9.80 7.72
C PRO A 199 9.38 -10.74 8.58
N SER A 200 10.33 -11.44 7.96
CA SER A 200 11.32 -12.30 8.64
C SER A 200 12.17 -11.52 9.64
N GLN A 201 12.64 -10.33 9.24
CA GLN A 201 13.44 -9.45 10.08
C GLN A 201 12.60 -8.90 11.24
N LEU A 202 11.33 -8.55 11.00
CA LEU A 202 10.43 -8.12 12.06
C LEU A 202 10.39 -9.16 13.18
N ALA A 203 10.13 -10.44 12.86
CA ALA A 203 10.08 -11.51 13.86
C ALA A 203 11.36 -11.59 14.71
N THR A 204 12.53 -11.51 14.08
CA THR A 204 13.81 -11.55 14.82
C THR A 204 14.04 -10.35 15.74
N HIS A 205 13.56 -9.17 15.35
CA HIS A 205 13.72 -7.97 16.15
C HIS A 205 12.68 -7.87 17.27
N LEU A 206 11.47 -8.41 17.08
CA LEU A 206 10.42 -8.44 18.10
C LEU A 206 10.88 -9.16 19.37
N ASP A 207 11.61 -10.28 19.24
CA ASP A 207 12.13 -11.05 20.38
C ASP A 207 13.17 -10.28 21.22
N ASN A 208 13.82 -9.28 20.62
CA ASN A 208 14.87 -8.49 21.26
C ASN A 208 14.36 -7.19 21.89
N ILE A 209 13.08 -6.86 21.71
CA ILE A 209 12.49 -5.66 22.31
C ILE A 209 12.26 -5.92 23.81
N ALA A 210 12.88 -5.10 24.66
CA ALA A 210 12.77 -5.20 26.12
C ALA A 210 11.40 -4.74 26.70
N LEU A 211 10.35 -4.70 25.88
CA LEU A 211 8.99 -4.33 26.28
C LEU A 211 8.07 -5.54 26.18
N PRO A 212 7.15 -5.72 27.14
CA PRO A 212 6.16 -6.79 27.05
C PRO A 212 5.25 -6.63 25.84
N ALA A 213 4.84 -7.75 25.24
CA ALA A 213 3.96 -7.76 24.06
C ALA A 213 2.63 -7.03 24.29
N TYR A 214 2.10 -7.05 25.52
CA TYR A 214 0.86 -6.36 25.89
C TYR A 214 1.00 -4.83 26.05
N HIS A 215 2.22 -4.28 25.97
CA HIS A 215 2.44 -2.85 26.16
C HIS A 215 1.84 -2.04 24.99
N PRO A 216 1.05 -0.96 25.24
CA PRO A 216 0.38 -0.21 24.17
C PRO A 216 1.32 0.36 23.10
N ALA A 217 2.49 0.87 23.48
CA ALA A 217 3.47 1.39 22.50
C ALA A 217 4.01 0.29 21.56
N PHE A 218 4.19 -0.94 22.08
CA PHE A 218 4.61 -2.09 21.30
C PHE A 218 3.50 -2.51 20.32
N GLN A 219 2.25 -2.56 20.79
CA GLN A 219 1.10 -2.86 19.94
C GLN A 219 0.89 -1.83 18.82
N LEU A 220 1.07 -0.54 19.13
CA LEU A 220 1.03 0.53 18.11
C LEU A 220 2.13 0.37 17.06
N PHE A 221 3.35 0.03 17.47
CA PHE A 221 4.45 -0.26 16.55
C PHE A 221 4.17 -1.50 15.72
N LEU A 222 3.67 -2.57 16.32
CA LEU A 222 3.31 -3.81 15.63
C LEU A 222 2.28 -3.54 14.52
N VAL A 223 1.17 -2.87 14.85
CA VAL A 223 0.14 -2.52 13.87
C VAL A 223 0.72 -1.61 12.77
N TYR A 224 1.52 -0.61 13.15
CA TYR A 224 2.19 0.26 12.18
C TYR A 224 3.08 -0.52 11.22
N MET A 225 3.86 -1.46 11.72
CA MET A 225 4.78 -2.28 10.93
C MET A 225 4.06 -3.30 10.08
N VAL A 226 3.07 -4.01 10.62
CA VAL A 226 2.28 -4.98 9.86
C VAL A 226 1.50 -4.28 8.75
N ALA A 227 0.95 -3.09 9.02
CA ALA A 227 0.36 -2.23 8.00
C ALA A 227 1.37 -1.79 6.92
N ALA A 228 2.60 -1.45 7.31
CA ALA A 228 3.64 -1.03 6.38
C ALA A 228 4.28 -2.19 5.59
N LEU A 229 4.32 -3.39 6.17
CA LEU A 229 4.80 -4.64 5.55
C LEU A 229 3.68 -5.40 4.83
N ARG A 230 2.45 -4.87 4.88
CA ARG A 230 1.25 -5.38 4.20
C ARG A 230 0.91 -6.83 4.53
N GLY A 231 1.30 -7.30 5.72
CA GLY A 231 0.86 -8.57 6.30
C GLY A 231 -0.41 -8.43 7.14
N THR A 232 -1.27 -7.45 6.82
CA THR A 232 -2.42 -7.11 7.66
C THR A 232 -3.49 -8.17 7.58
N THR A 233 -3.90 -8.64 8.75
CA THR A 233 -5.02 -9.53 8.96
C THR A 233 -6.11 -8.82 9.75
N LEU A 234 -7.18 -9.53 10.08
CA LEU A 234 -8.26 -8.99 10.91
C LEU A 234 -7.80 -8.73 12.36
N SER A 235 -6.68 -9.30 12.82
CA SER A 235 -6.18 -9.07 14.19
C SER A 235 -5.70 -7.63 14.40
N GLU A 236 -5.01 -7.04 13.42
CA GLU A 236 -4.52 -5.66 13.53
C GLU A 236 -5.67 -4.65 13.61
N LEU A 237 -6.78 -4.96 12.93
CA LEU A 237 -8.01 -4.17 13.03
C LEU A 237 -8.62 -4.28 14.43
N ALA A 238 -8.68 -5.49 15.00
CA ALA A 238 -9.17 -5.70 16.37
C ALA A 238 -8.30 -5.00 17.42
N VAL A 239 -6.97 -4.97 17.23
CA VAL A 239 -6.04 -4.20 18.07
C VAL A 239 -6.33 -2.69 17.98
N CYS A 240 -6.54 -2.16 16.77
CA CYS A 240 -6.93 -0.76 16.60
C CYS A 240 -8.25 -0.45 17.30
N ASP A 241 -9.26 -1.30 17.12
CA ASP A 241 -10.57 -1.14 17.74
C ASP A 241 -10.45 -1.18 19.27
N ALA A 242 -9.69 -2.11 19.83
CA ALA A 242 -9.40 -2.18 21.26
C ALA A 242 -8.70 -0.91 21.77
N LEU A 243 -7.68 -0.41 21.07
CA LEU A 243 -6.96 0.81 21.45
C LEU A 243 -7.81 2.09 21.36
N LEU A 244 -8.88 2.08 20.55
CA LEU A 244 -9.86 3.17 20.45
C LEU A 244 -11.01 3.03 21.48
N THR A 245 -10.97 2.05 22.38
CA THR A 245 -11.91 1.97 23.51
C THR A 245 -11.33 2.59 24.77
N SER A 246 -12.20 3.03 25.69
CA SER A 246 -11.79 3.32 27.07
C SER A 246 -11.43 1.99 27.74
N PRO A 247 -10.25 1.84 28.39
CA PRO A 247 -9.43 2.89 29.02
C PRO A 247 -8.16 3.33 28.24
N TYR A 248 -8.06 3.07 26.95
CA TYR A 248 -6.87 3.36 26.14
C TYR A 248 -6.93 4.77 25.52
N PHE A 249 -7.10 4.90 24.21
CA PHE A 249 -6.95 6.15 23.46
C PHE A 249 -8.17 6.44 22.56
N PRO A 250 -9.36 6.68 23.14
CA PRO A 250 -10.62 6.69 22.40
C PRO A 250 -10.74 7.76 21.31
N THR A 251 -10.11 8.91 21.49
CA THR A 251 -10.20 10.05 20.56
C THR A 251 -8.87 10.32 19.84
N SER A 252 -7.99 9.30 19.75
CA SER A 252 -6.69 9.47 19.10
C SER A 252 -6.82 9.47 17.58
N LEU A 253 -6.73 10.66 16.98
CA LEU A 253 -6.77 10.84 15.53
C LEU A 253 -5.64 10.09 14.80
N TRP A 254 -4.49 9.94 15.45
CA TRP A 254 -3.37 9.19 14.90
C TRP A 254 -3.70 7.69 14.79
N ILE A 255 -4.27 7.09 15.85
CA ILE A 255 -4.70 5.68 15.84
C ILE A 255 -5.87 5.50 14.86
N MET A 256 -6.79 6.46 14.77
CA MET A 256 -7.86 6.44 13.77
C MET A 256 -7.29 6.44 12.34
N SER A 257 -6.23 7.22 12.06
CA SER A 257 -5.57 7.22 10.75
C SER A 257 -4.82 5.90 10.46
N LEU A 258 -4.24 5.28 11.50
CA LEU A 258 -3.61 3.97 11.40
C LEU A 258 -4.66 2.88 11.12
N ARG A 259 -5.79 2.91 11.80
CA ARG A 259 -6.96 2.05 11.55
C ARG A 259 -7.46 2.20 10.13
N ALA A 260 -7.60 3.42 9.62
CA ALA A 260 -8.01 3.66 8.24
C ALA A 260 -7.03 3.07 7.22
N ARG A 261 -5.72 3.11 7.51
CA ARG A 261 -4.69 2.43 6.69
C ARG A 261 -4.84 0.91 6.70
N VAL A 262 -5.14 0.32 7.85
CA VAL A 262 -5.42 -1.13 7.98
C VAL A 262 -6.70 -1.50 7.23
N LEU A 263 -7.76 -0.69 7.31
CA LEU A 263 -8.98 -0.90 6.54
C LEU A 263 -8.74 -0.81 5.04
N TYR A 264 -7.89 0.13 4.61
CA TYR A 264 -7.47 0.26 3.21
C TYR A 264 -6.71 -0.98 2.73
N SER A 265 -5.79 -1.53 3.54
CA SER A 265 -5.07 -2.76 3.17
C SER A 265 -5.96 -4.01 3.19
N LEU A 266 -7.04 -4.01 3.98
CA LEU A 266 -8.07 -5.07 3.99
C LEU A 266 -9.14 -4.90 2.89
N HIS A 267 -8.97 -3.96 1.96
CA HIS A 267 -9.94 -3.64 0.90
C HIS A 267 -11.33 -3.18 1.39
N LYS A 268 -11.44 -2.73 2.64
CA LYS A 268 -12.66 -2.15 3.22
C LYS A 268 -12.68 -0.63 3.01
N HIS A 269 -12.76 -0.21 1.75
CA HIS A 269 -12.58 1.19 1.37
C HIS A 269 -13.65 2.13 1.94
N ARG A 270 -14.92 1.69 2.02
CA ARG A 270 -16.02 2.49 2.59
C ARG A 270 -15.83 2.76 4.09
N ASP A 271 -15.51 1.71 4.86
CA ASP A 271 -15.24 1.86 6.30
C ASP A 271 -14.02 2.77 6.55
N ALA A 272 -13.02 2.72 5.67
CA ALA A 272 -11.86 3.61 5.74
C ALA A 272 -12.22 5.06 5.43
N GLU A 273 -13.12 5.30 4.46
CA GLU A 273 -13.66 6.63 4.14
C GLU A 273 -14.43 7.21 5.34
N ASP A 274 -15.34 6.44 5.93
CA ASP A 274 -16.11 6.86 7.11
C ASP A 274 -15.17 7.24 8.27
N GLN A 275 -14.10 6.47 8.46
CA GLN A 275 -13.08 6.77 9.46
C GLN A 275 -12.42 8.14 9.20
N PHE A 276 -12.05 8.45 7.95
CA PHE A 276 -11.48 9.75 7.62
C PHE A 276 -12.48 10.90 7.74
N ASP A 277 -13.76 10.65 7.48
CA ASP A 277 -14.81 11.65 7.72
C ASP A 277 -14.94 11.97 9.21
N THR A 278 -14.86 10.98 10.09
CA THR A 278 -14.83 11.23 11.54
C THR A 278 -13.58 12.01 11.96
N ILE A 279 -12.42 11.74 11.36
CA ILE A 279 -11.17 12.48 11.63
C ILE A 279 -11.33 13.96 11.23
N LEU A 280 -11.84 14.23 10.03
CA LEU A 280 -12.04 15.59 9.53
C LEU A 280 -13.18 16.32 10.26
N ALA A 281 -14.18 15.61 10.77
CA ALA A 281 -15.21 16.19 11.63
C ALA A 281 -14.64 16.67 12.98
N MET A 282 -13.65 15.96 13.54
CA MET A 282 -12.96 16.36 14.77
C MET A 282 -11.92 17.46 14.52
N GLU A 283 -11.11 17.33 13.46
CA GLU A 283 -10.08 18.31 13.07
C GLU A 283 -10.15 18.63 11.56
N PRO A 284 -10.93 19.65 11.15
CA PRO A 284 -11.12 19.98 9.73
C PRO A 284 -9.84 20.41 9.01
N TYR A 285 -8.85 20.93 9.73
CA TYR A 285 -7.61 21.47 9.18
C TYR A 285 -6.43 20.48 9.21
N ARG A 286 -6.68 19.21 9.55
CA ARG A 286 -5.63 18.20 9.64
C ARG A 286 -5.14 17.78 8.25
N ILE A 287 -3.83 17.85 8.03
CA ILE A 287 -3.17 17.48 6.77
C ILE A 287 -2.47 16.12 6.88
N ASP A 288 -2.23 15.64 8.10
CA ASP A 288 -1.52 14.37 8.30
C ASP A 288 -2.35 13.20 7.76
N SER A 289 -1.69 12.26 7.06
CA SER A 289 -2.31 11.09 6.44
C SER A 289 -3.31 11.40 5.31
N LEU A 290 -3.30 12.61 4.76
CA LEU A 290 -4.15 13.02 3.63
C LEU A 290 -3.79 12.27 2.34
N ASP A 291 -2.55 11.81 2.23
CA ASP A 291 -2.08 10.93 1.16
C ASP A 291 -2.81 9.57 1.16
N VAL A 292 -2.97 8.95 2.33
CA VAL A 292 -3.74 7.71 2.49
C VAL A 292 -5.21 7.95 2.15
N PHE A 293 -5.77 9.08 2.56
CA PHE A 293 -7.15 9.42 2.23
C PHE A 293 -7.35 9.66 0.73
N ALA A 294 -6.40 10.34 0.08
CA ALA A 294 -6.39 10.51 -1.37
C ALA A 294 -6.34 9.16 -2.09
N ASP A 295 -5.51 8.22 -1.62
CA ASP A 295 -5.42 6.86 -2.17
C ASP A 295 -6.74 6.09 -2.01
N ILE A 296 -7.43 6.20 -0.87
CA ILE A 296 -8.73 5.57 -0.65
C ILE A 296 -9.77 6.13 -1.64
N LEU A 297 -9.88 7.46 -1.73
CA LEU A 297 -10.85 8.11 -2.63
C LEU A 297 -10.55 7.84 -4.10
N PHE A 298 -9.27 7.74 -4.45
CA PHE A 298 -8.82 7.35 -5.80
C PHE A 298 -9.25 5.93 -6.14
N MET A 299 -9.04 4.97 -5.24
CA MET A 299 -9.49 3.58 -5.43
C MET A 299 -11.02 3.44 -5.51
N MET A 300 -11.76 4.32 -4.83
CA MET A 300 -13.24 4.34 -4.87
C MET A 300 -13.82 5.12 -6.07
N ASP A 301 -12.98 5.71 -6.92
CA ASP A 301 -13.38 6.63 -8.01
C ASP A 301 -14.31 7.78 -7.55
N ASN A 302 -14.17 8.25 -6.30
CA ASN A 302 -15.00 9.32 -5.75
C ASN A 302 -14.49 10.71 -6.15
N LYS A 303 -14.80 11.10 -7.40
CA LYS A 303 -14.33 12.36 -8.02
C LYS A 303 -14.83 13.61 -7.30
N GLU A 304 -16.06 13.59 -6.78
CA GLU A 304 -16.70 14.73 -6.15
C GLU A 304 -16.02 15.11 -4.85
N LYS A 305 -15.83 14.13 -3.96
CA LYS A 305 -15.20 14.34 -2.66
C LYS A 305 -13.74 14.71 -2.80
N LEU A 306 -13.02 14.05 -3.73
CA LEU A 306 -11.63 14.37 -4.02
C LEU A 306 -11.47 15.81 -4.55
N ALA A 307 -12.41 16.29 -5.38
CA ALA A 307 -12.41 17.68 -5.86
C ALA A 307 -12.63 18.69 -4.73
N MET A 308 -13.61 18.43 -3.86
CA MET A 308 -13.94 19.29 -2.72
C MET A 308 -12.76 19.42 -1.76
N LEU A 309 -12.15 18.29 -1.37
CA LEU A 309 -10.98 18.28 -0.50
C LEU A 309 -9.78 18.96 -1.14
N SER A 310 -9.53 18.69 -2.42
CA SER A 310 -8.43 19.32 -3.17
C SER A 310 -8.54 20.84 -3.15
N GLN A 311 -9.73 21.38 -3.40
CA GLN A 311 -9.95 22.83 -3.38
C GLN A 311 -9.78 23.41 -1.97
N PHE A 312 -10.30 22.74 -0.95
CA PHE A 312 -10.21 23.18 0.44
C PHE A 312 -8.76 23.23 0.94
N PHE A 313 -8.00 22.14 0.79
CA PHE A 313 -6.62 22.07 1.28
C PHE A 313 -5.64 22.90 0.45
N LEU A 314 -5.90 23.09 -0.84
CA LEU A 314 -5.08 23.95 -1.69
C LEU A 314 -5.10 25.42 -1.23
N VAL A 315 -6.25 25.90 -0.72
CA VAL A 315 -6.39 27.25 -0.15
C VAL A 315 -5.67 27.35 1.20
N LEU A 316 -5.73 26.29 2.02
CA LEU A 316 -5.11 26.28 3.35
C LEU A 316 -3.58 26.24 3.29
N ASN A 317 -3.01 25.26 2.60
CA ASN A 317 -1.58 24.98 2.62
C ASN A 317 -1.10 24.45 1.26
N ARG A 318 -0.76 25.38 0.37
CA ARG A 318 -0.29 25.07 -1.00
C ARG A 318 1.09 24.41 -1.06
N ASP A 319 1.91 24.57 -0.03
CA ASP A 319 3.34 24.17 -0.01
C ASP A 319 3.59 22.89 0.80
N ARG A 320 2.56 22.08 0.96
CA ARG A 320 2.65 20.74 1.56
C ARG A 320 2.65 19.65 0.48
N PRO A 321 3.54 18.64 0.56
CA PRO A 321 3.60 17.57 -0.42
C PRO A 321 2.32 16.75 -0.46
N GLU A 322 1.68 16.51 0.69
CA GLU A 322 0.43 15.74 0.79
C GLU A 322 -0.73 16.44 0.07
N VAL A 323 -0.78 17.78 0.15
CA VAL A 323 -1.79 18.58 -0.55
C VAL A 323 -1.53 18.60 -2.05
N CYS A 324 -0.27 18.71 -2.47
CA CYS A 324 0.09 18.62 -3.88
C CYS A 324 -0.24 17.23 -4.47
N TYR A 325 -0.04 16.17 -3.67
CA TYR A 325 -0.42 14.80 -4.02
C TYR A 325 -1.93 14.65 -4.20
N LEU A 326 -2.72 15.10 -3.21
CA LEU A 326 -4.19 15.09 -3.27
C LEU A 326 -4.72 15.75 -4.56
N VAL A 327 -4.20 16.94 -4.88
CA VAL A 327 -4.57 17.68 -6.10
C VAL A 327 -4.11 16.93 -7.36
N GLY A 328 -2.95 16.28 -7.33
CA GLY A 328 -2.48 15.40 -8.41
C GLY A 328 -3.45 14.25 -8.68
N CYS A 329 -3.88 13.55 -7.62
CA CYS A 329 -4.88 12.48 -7.71
C CYS A 329 -6.22 12.99 -8.27
N HIS A 330 -6.65 14.20 -7.90
CA HIS A 330 -7.85 14.81 -8.46
C HIS A 330 -7.76 15.01 -9.98
N TYR A 331 -6.64 15.54 -10.48
CA TYR A 331 -6.44 15.71 -11.92
C TYR A 331 -6.29 14.38 -12.65
N SER A 332 -5.65 13.39 -12.02
CA SER A 332 -5.53 12.03 -12.54
C SER A 332 -6.91 11.38 -12.78
N LEU A 333 -7.83 11.43 -11.81
CA LEU A 333 -9.21 10.92 -11.98
C LEU A 333 -10.03 11.65 -13.06
N ARG A 334 -9.60 12.88 -13.43
CA ARG A 334 -10.19 13.65 -14.53
C ARG A 334 -9.54 13.39 -15.88
N ASN A 335 -8.55 12.48 -15.94
CA ASN A 335 -7.73 12.19 -17.12
C ASN A 335 -6.93 13.42 -17.60
N GLU A 336 -6.64 14.38 -16.72
CA GLU A 336 -5.81 15.55 -17.01
C GLU A 336 -4.35 15.27 -16.61
N HIS A 337 -3.74 14.27 -17.23
CA HIS A 337 -2.44 13.68 -16.84
C HIS A 337 -1.29 14.71 -16.78
N GLU A 338 -1.23 15.67 -17.71
CA GLU A 338 -0.19 16.71 -17.71
C GLU A 338 -0.25 17.60 -16.46
N LYS A 339 -1.47 17.94 -16.01
CA LYS A 339 -1.66 18.74 -14.78
C LYS A 339 -1.35 17.90 -13.54
N ALA A 340 -1.77 16.63 -13.54
CA ALA A 340 -1.44 15.69 -12.47
C ALA A 340 0.09 15.59 -12.28
N ILE A 341 0.84 15.39 -13.36
CA ILE A 341 2.32 15.35 -13.35
C ILE A 341 2.93 16.63 -12.78
N LYS A 342 2.40 17.80 -13.14
CA LYS A 342 2.90 19.08 -12.60
C LYS A 342 2.74 19.15 -11.08
N HIS A 343 1.62 18.65 -10.55
CA HIS A 343 1.35 18.64 -9.11
C HIS A 343 2.15 17.56 -8.37
N PHE A 344 2.29 16.37 -8.94
CA PHE A 344 3.15 15.33 -8.37
C PHE A 344 4.62 15.72 -8.39
N ARG A 345 5.11 16.32 -9.48
CA ARG A 345 6.47 16.86 -9.54
C ARG A 345 6.70 17.88 -8.42
N ARG A 346 5.76 18.81 -8.22
CA ARG A 346 5.84 19.78 -7.13
C ARG A 346 5.84 19.12 -5.75
N ALA A 347 5.07 18.05 -5.55
CA ALA A 347 5.13 17.27 -4.32
C ALA A 347 6.54 16.69 -4.09
N THR A 348 7.17 16.15 -5.15
CA THR A 348 8.55 15.61 -5.07
C THR A 348 9.65 16.67 -4.95
N GLU A 349 9.37 17.91 -5.35
CA GLU A 349 10.26 19.06 -5.14
C GLU A 349 10.19 19.56 -3.69
N LEU A 350 8.99 19.49 -3.06
CA LEU A 350 8.78 19.84 -1.66
C LEU A 350 9.35 18.76 -0.72
N ASP A 351 9.12 17.49 -1.05
CA ASP A 351 9.67 16.35 -0.33
C ASP A 351 10.05 15.25 -1.32
N ARG A 352 11.36 15.06 -1.49
CA ARG A 352 11.91 14.03 -2.38
C ARG A 352 11.75 12.62 -1.82
N THR A 353 11.58 12.48 -0.50
CA THR A 353 11.33 11.21 0.20
C THR A 353 9.87 10.77 0.12
N PHE A 354 9.00 11.58 -0.47
CA PHE A 354 7.61 11.25 -0.66
C PHE A 354 7.42 10.26 -1.83
N GLY A 355 7.63 8.97 -1.55
CA GLY A 355 7.63 7.89 -2.53
C GLY A 355 6.32 7.72 -3.31
N ASN A 356 5.16 7.98 -2.67
CA ASN A 356 3.85 7.85 -3.31
C ASN A 356 3.70 8.79 -4.52
N ALA A 357 4.22 10.02 -4.45
CA ALA A 357 4.18 10.94 -5.59
C ALA A 357 5.06 10.50 -6.75
N TRP A 358 6.23 9.88 -6.49
CA TRP A 358 7.06 9.31 -7.54
C TRP A 358 6.36 8.17 -8.28
N GLY A 359 5.69 7.28 -7.53
CA GLY A 359 4.88 6.20 -8.08
C GLY A 359 3.76 6.72 -8.97
N MET A 360 2.92 7.63 -8.45
CA MET A 360 1.81 8.20 -9.22
C MET A 360 2.28 8.99 -10.44
N MET A 361 3.32 9.82 -10.32
CA MET A 361 3.89 10.53 -11.47
C MET A 361 4.33 9.58 -12.58
N GLY A 362 4.90 8.43 -12.21
CA GLY A 362 5.28 7.39 -13.16
C GLY A 362 4.11 6.75 -13.89
N MET A 363 3.01 6.48 -13.18
CA MET A 363 1.78 5.99 -13.77
C MET A 363 1.19 7.01 -14.75
N GLU A 364 1.16 8.29 -14.41
CA GLU A 364 0.70 9.34 -15.32
C GLU A 364 1.55 9.43 -16.60
N TYR A 365 2.86 9.19 -16.52
CA TYR A 365 3.71 9.13 -17.72
C TYR A 365 3.44 7.89 -18.59
N ILE A 366 3.02 6.77 -17.99
CA ILE A 366 2.57 5.57 -18.72
C ILE A 366 1.31 5.90 -19.51
N GLU A 367 0.32 6.56 -18.89
CA GLU A 367 -0.91 6.99 -19.56
C GLU A 367 -0.65 7.98 -20.71
N LEU A 368 0.36 8.84 -20.57
CA LEU A 368 0.83 9.73 -21.65
C LEU A 368 1.69 9.04 -22.72
N ASN A 369 1.85 7.71 -22.68
CA ASN A 369 2.71 6.94 -23.59
C ASN A 369 4.18 7.40 -23.61
N ASN A 370 4.70 7.86 -22.47
CA ASN A 370 6.11 8.24 -22.30
C ASN A 370 6.84 7.28 -21.34
N PRO A 371 7.21 6.08 -21.81
CA PRO A 371 7.80 5.05 -20.95
C PRO A 371 9.19 5.42 -20.40
N GLN A 372 9.94 6.30 -21.08
CA GLN A 372 11.28 6.71 -20.63
C GLN A 372 11.21 7.58 -19.36
N ALA A 373 10.34 8.59 -19.36
CA ALA A 373 10.11 9.43 -18.19
C ALA A 373 9.45 8.64 -17.06
N ALA A 374 8.54 7.71 -17.40
CA ALA A 374 7.94 6.79 -16.43
C ALA A 374 9.02 5.98 -15.70
N ILE A 375 9.94 5.34 -16.42
CA ILE A 375 11.00 4.52 -15.80
C ILE A 375 11.88 5.34 -14.86
N GLU A 376 12.25 6.58 -15.24
CA GLU A 376 13.07 7.44 -14.37
C GLU A 376 12.34 7.75 -13.06
N SER A 377 11.08 8.16 -13.14
CA SER A 377 10.28 8.50 -11.96
C SER A 377 9.99 7.29 -11.08
N LEU A 378 9.65 6.14 -11.67
CA LEU A 378 9.33 4.92 -10.93
C LEU A 378 10.56 4.29 -10.28
N ARG A 379 11.74 4.36 -10.92
CA ARG A 379 13.00 3.93 -10.29
C ARG A 379 13.28 4.74 -9.03
N ARG A 380 13.13 6.07 -9.10
CA ARG A 380 13.24 6.94 -7.93
C ARG A 380 12.20 6.59 -6.85
N GLY A 381 10.96 6.28 -7.25
CA GLY A 381 9.92 5.84 -6.32
C GLY A 381 10.27 4.55 -5.59
N VAL A 382 10.82 3.57 -6.30
CA VAL A 382 11.30 2.30 -5.73
C VAL A 382 12.52 2.49 -4.83
N ASP A 383 13.45 3.37 -5.21
CA ASP A 383 14.64 3.68 -4.39
C ASP A 383 14.25 4.33 -3.05
N VAL A 384 13.18 5.13 -3.05
CA VAL A 384 12.64 5.79 -1.85
C VAL A 384 11.78 4.84 -1.02
N ASN A 385 10.85 4.13 -1.66
CA ASN A 385 9.99 3.15 -1.01
C ASN A 385 10.03 1.81 -1.76
N PRO A 386 10.94 0.90 -1.35
CA PRO A 386 11.05 -0.43 -1.96
C PRO A 386 9.80 -1.29 -1.78
N ARG A 387 8.90 -0.93 -0.85
CA ARG A 387 7.67 -1.68 -0.56
C ARG A 387 6.50 -1.24 -1.41
N ASP A 388 6.63 -0.23 -2.26
CA ASP A 388 5.49 0.21 -3.07
C ASP A 388 5.24 -0.72 -4.27
N PHE A 389 4.16 -1.52 -4.18
CA PHE A 389 3.75 -2.44 -5.24
C PHE A 389 3.43 -1.70 -6.54
N ARG A 390 2.81 -0.51 -6.43
CA ARG A 390 2.39 0.29 -7.60
C ARG A 390 3.60 0.70 -8.42
N ALA A 391 4.67 1.15 -7.76
CA ALA A 391 5.92 1.53 -8.42
C ALA A 391 6.57 0.35 -9.17
N TRP A 392 6.62 -0.85 -8.57
CA TRP A 392 7.16 -2.04 -9.23
C TRP A 392 6.30 -2.53 -10.40
N SER A 393 4.98 -2.51 -10.25
CA SER A 393 4.04 -2.87 -11.33
C SER A 393 4.14 -1.88 -12.49
N GLY A 394 4.18 -0.57 -12.19
CA GLY A 394 4.40 0.48 -13.17
C GLY A 394 5.72 0.31 -13.92
N LEU A 395 6.82 -0.08 -13.25
CA LEU A 395 8.09 -0.37 -13.93
C LEU A 395 7.93 -1.50 -14.93
N ALA A 396 7.30 -2.60 -14.52
CA ALA A 396 7.04 -3.73 -15.40
C ALA A 396 6.26 -3.29 -16.65
N LYS A 397 5.20 -2.49 -16.46
CA LYS A 397 4.39 -1.96 -17.56
C LYS A 397 5.18 -1.05 -18.50
N ALA A 398 6.02 -0.16 -17.96
CA ALA A 398 6.85 0.72 -18.77
C ALA A 398 7.89 -0.06 -19.60
N TYR A 399 8.48 -1.13 -19.07
CA TYR A 399 9.37 -2.01 -19.86
C TYR A 399 8.63 -2.85 -20.90
N GLU A 400 7.39 -3.26 -20.62
CA GLU A 400 6.53 -3.93 -21.59
C GLU A 400 6.26 -3.02 -22.79
N MET A 401 5.95 -1.73 -22.56
CA MET A 401 5.77 -0.72 -23.62
C MET A 401 7.03 -0.50 -24.47
N LEU A 402 8.22 -0.70 -23.89
CA LEU A 402 9.49 -0.68 -24.62
C LEU A 402 9.81 -1.98 -25.37
N GLY A 403 8.96 -3.00 -25.27
CA GLY A 403 9.16 -4.33 -25.85
C GLY A 403 10.22 -5.18 -25.14
N MET A 404 10.67 -4.77 -23.95
CA MET A 404 11.71 -5.45 -23.17
C MET A 404 11.13 -6.49 -22.22
N GLN A 405 10.54 -7.55 -22.77
CA GLN A 405 9.80 -8.57 -22.03
C GLN A 405 10.58 -9.23 -20.86
N PRO A 406 11.89 -9.58 -20.99
CA PRO A 406 12.63 -10.16 -19.88
C PRO A 406 12.78 -9.22 -18.67
N TYR A 407 12.92 -7.91 -18.92
CA TYR A 407 12.99 -6.92 -17.85
C TYR A 407 11.62 -6.73 -17.20
N ALA A 408 10.55 -6.65 -17.99
CA ALA A 408 9.18 -6.59 -17.48
C ALA A 408 8.90 -7.78 -16.54
N LEU A 409 9.27 -9.00 -16.95
CA LEU A 409 9.14 -10.22 -16.14
C LEU A 409 9.88 -10.11 -14.79
N TYR A 410 11.12 -9.59 -14.80
CA TYR A 410 11.90 -9.38 -13.58
C TYR A 410 11.19 -8.45 -12.60
N TYR A 411 10.76 -7.27 -13.07
CA TYR A 411 10.08 -6.29 -12.20
C TYR A 411 8.72 -6.81 -11.71
N ARG A 412 8.02 -7.57 -12.55
CA ARG A 412 6.77 -8.21 -12.19
C ARG A 412 6.92 -9.27 -11.11
N SER A 413 7.99 -10.07 -11.18
CA SER A 413 8.33 -11.03 -10.13
C SER A 413 8.60 -10.36 -8.78
N LYS A 414 9.19 -9.15 -8.80
CA LYS A 414 9.36 -8.35 -7.57
C LYS A 414 8.05 -7.81 -7.04
N ALA A 415 7.18 -7.30 -7.91
CA ALA A 415 5.85 -6.84 -7.52
C ALA A 415 5.05 -7.98 -6.84
N LEU A 416 5.04 -9.18 -7.44
CA LEU A 416 4.37 -10.36 -6.88
C LEU A 416 4.91 -10.82 -5.52
N LYS A 417 6.21 -10.64 -5.25
CA LYS A 417 6.78 -10.94 -3.93
C LYS A 417 6.21 -10.03 -2.84
N LEU A 418 5.82 -8.80 -3.20
CA LEU A 418 5.22 -7.84 -2.26
C LEU A 418 3.72 -8.08 -2.06
N ARG A 419 3.01 -8.46 -3.13
CA ARG A 419 1.58 -8.81 -3.11
C ARG A 419 1.32 -10.12 -3.84
N PRO A 420 1.39 -11.25 -3.14
CA PRO A 420 1.02 -12.54 -3.70
C PRO A 420 -0.49 -12.75 -3.73
N ASP A 421 -1.26 -11.93 -3.02
CA ASP A 421 -2.70 -12.02 -2.82
C ASP A 421 -3.52 -11.41 -3.96
N GLU A 422 -2.91 -10.59 -4.82
CA GLU A 422 -3.58 -9.87 -5.90
C GLU A 422 -3.68 -10.75 -7.18
N PRO A 423 -4.89 -11.19 -7.61
CA PRO A 423 -5.04 -12.07 -8.77
C PRO A 423 -4.57 -11.44 -10.09
N ASP A 424 -4.84 -10.15 -10.27
CA ASP A 424 -4.48 -9.34 -11.45
C ASP A 424 -2.97 -9.39 -11.68
N ALA A 425 -2.20 -9.30 -10.59
CA ALA A 425 -0.75 -9.37 -10.63
C ALA A 425 -0.24 -10.72 -11.19
N TRP A 426 -0.90 -11.83 -10.82
CA TRP A 426 -0.59 -13.18 -11.32
C TRP A 426 -0.99 -13.38 -12.78
N GLU A 427 -2.15 -12.87 -13.19
CA GLU A 427 -2.60 -12.92 -14.58
C GLU A 427 -1.59 -12.23 -15.50
N GLU A 428 -1.24 -10.99 -15.18
CA GLU A 428 -0.29 -10.24 -15.98
C GLU A 428 1.15 -10.82 -15.90
N HIS A 429 1.52 -11.49 -14.80
CA HIS A 429 2.78 -12.25 -14.71
C HIS A 429 2.79 -13.44 -15.65
N SER A 430 1.68 -14.18 -15.73
CA SER A 430 1.52 -15.27 -16.67
C SER A 430 1.58 -14.78 -18.12
N HIS A 431 0.97 -13.64 -18.45
CA HIS A 431 1.11 -13.02 -19.77
C HIS A 431 2.56 -12.68 -20.12
N SER A 432 3.31 -12.15 -19.15
CA SER A 432 4.74 -11.85 -19.33
C SER A 432 5.57 -13.12 -19.55
N LEU A 433 5.25 -14.21 -18.85
CA LEU A 433 5.91 -15.52 -19.01
C LEU A 433 5.60 -16.15 -20.36
N GLU A 434 4.36 -16.05 -20.83
CA GLU A 434 3.94 -16.51 -22.16
C GLU A 434 4.66 -15.75 -23.27
N ALA A 435 4.79 -14.43 -23.15
CA ALA A 435 5.55 -13.60 -24.09
C ALA A 435 7.04 -13.98 -24.18
N VAL A 436 7.61 -14.50 -23.10
CA VAL A 436 8.99 -15.02 -23.04
C VAL A 436 9.08 -16.49 -23.51
N GLY A 437 7.94 -17.18 -23.70
CA GLY A 437 7.87 -18.57 -24.16
C GLY A 437 7.92 -19.62 -23.04
N LYS A 438 7.81 -19.21 -21.77
CA LYS A 438 7.86 -20.10 -20.59
C LYS A 438 6.45 -20.60 -20.22
N LEU A 439 5.89 -21.48 -21.06
CA LEU A 439 4.50 -21.93 -20.94
C LEU A 439 4.18 -22.68 -19.64
N GLU A 440 5.08 -23.53 -19.13
CA GLU A 440 4.86 -24.28 -17.88
C GLU A 440 4.81 -23.36 -16.64
N GLU A 441 5.73 -22.39 -16.57
CA GLU A 441 5.72 -21.36 -15.52
C GLU A 441 4.46 -20.50 -15.64
N ALA A 442 4.04 -20.12 -16.86
CA ALA A 442 2.81 -19.36 -17.10
C ALA A 442 1.56 -20.11 -16.62
N LEU A 443 1.48 -21.43 -16.83
CA LEU A 443 0.43 -22.28 -16.30
C LEU A 443 0.41 -22.30 -14.76
N SER A 444 1.58 -22.39 -14.13
CA SER A 444 1.69 -22.36 -12.67
C SER A 444 1.22 -21.02 -12.09
N ALA A 445 1.61 -19.90 -12.72
CA ALA A 445 1.19 -18.57 -12.32
C ALA A 445 -0.33 -18.37 -12.47
N MET A 446 -0.91 -18.84 -13.58
CA MET A 446 -2.36 -18.74 -13.82
C MET A 446 -3.17 -19.65 -12.87
N LYS A 447 -2.62 -20.82 -12.47
CA LYS A 447 -3.21 -21.65 -11.42
C LYS A 447 -3.21 -20.93 -10.07
N ASN A 448 -2.12 -20.23 -9.73
CA ASN A 448 -2.08 -19.40 -8.53
C ASN A 448 -3.12 -18.28 -8.59
N ALA A 449 -3.25 -17.58 -9.73
CA ALA A 449 -4.30 -16.59 -9.93
C ALA A 449 -5.69 -17.17 -9.62
N LEU A 450 -6.00 -18.37 -10.14
CA LEU A 450 -7.27 -19.04 -9.87
C LEU A 450 -7.46 -19.35 -8.38
N ILE A 451 -6.42 -19.83 -7.67
CA ILE A 451 -6.48 -20.10 -6.22
C ILE A 451 -6.76 -18.79 -5.44
N PHE A 452 -6.06 -17.70 -5.76
CA PHE A 452 -6.27 -16.43 -5.07
C PHE A 452 -7.65 -15.83 -5.36
N THR A 453 -8.20 -15.97 -6.57
CA THR A 453 -9.61 -15.59 -6.82
C THR A 453 -10.63 -16.47 -6.07
N GLN A 454 -10.26 -17.69 -5.68
CA GLN A 454 -11.10 -18.56 -4.85
C GLN A 454 -11.05 -18.17 -3.37
N MET A 455 -9.87 -17.76 -2.90
CA MET A 455 -9.63 -17.33 -1.53
C MET A 455 -10.01 -15.87 -1.26
N ALA A 456 -10.06 -15.03 -2.31
CA ALA A 456 -10.39 -13.63 -2.19
C ALA A 456 -11.73 -13.47 -1.47
N PRO A 457 -11.79 -12.68 -0.37
CA PRO A 457 -13.07 -12.37 0.26
C PRO A 457 -13.96 -11.70 -0.78
N ALA A 458 -15.27 -11.93 -0.69
CA ALA A 458 -16.23 -11.13 -1.44
C ALA A 458 -15.97 -9.66 -1.04
N THR A 459 -15.29 -8.91 -1.92
CA THR A 459 -15.01 -7.48 -1.70
C THR A 459 -16.34 -6.75 -1.55
N SER A 460 -16.35 -5.55 -0.98
CA SER A 460 -17.59 -4.80 -0.73
C SER A 460 -18.45 -4.56 -1.99
N ASP A 461 -17.87 -4.73 -3.18
CA ASP A 461 -18.55 -4.61 -4.47
C ASP A 461 -19.05 -5.96 -5.03
N ILE A 462 -18.59 -7.09 -4.49
CA ILE A 462 -19.03 -8.44 -4.83
C ILE A 462 -20.05 -8.89 -3.79
N ARG A 463 -21.31 -9.11 -4.20
CA ARG A 463 -22.33 -9.62 -3.27
C ARG A 463 -21.91 -11.00 -2.75
N PRO A 464 -22.14 -11.31 -1.46
CA PRO A 464 -21.82 -12.63 -0.91
C PRO A 464 -22.49 -13.73 -1.76
N GLY A 465 -21.67 -14.63 -2.31
CA GLY A 465 -22.11 -15.72 -3.19
C GLY A 465 -21.90 -15.50 -4.70
N GLN A 466 -21.41 -14.33 -5.14
CA GLN A 466 -21.03 -14.13 -6.54
C GLN A 466 -19.60 -14.61 -6.82
N PRO A 467 -19.35 -15.31 -7.94
CA PRO A 467 -17.99 -15.65 -8.36
C PRO A 467 -17.23 -14.36 -8.73
N HIS A 468 -15.94 -14.31 -8.37
CA HIS A 468 -15.08 -13.17 -8.70
C HIS A 468 -15.06 -12.95 -10.23
N PRO A 469 -15.19 -11.70 -10.71
CA PRO A 469 -15.38 -11.41 -12.15
C PRO A 469 -14.28 -12.00 -13.04
N MET A 470 -13.05 -12.06 -12.52
CA MET A 470 -11.91 -12.63 -13.24
C MET A 470 -11.84 -14.17 -13.30
N ARG A 471 -12.66 -14.91 -12.52
CA ARG A 471 -12.59 -16.39 -12.54
C ARG A 471 -12.82 -16.95 -13.92
N MET A 472 -13.74 -16.35 -14.67
CA MET A 472 -14.05 -16.76 -16.03
C MET A 472 -12.91 -16.43 -17.00
N SER A 473 -12.32 -15.23 -16.95
CA SER A 473 -11.19 -14.86 -17.82
C SER A 473 -9.97 -15.77 -17.55
N ILE A 474 -9.62 -15.97 -16.28
CA ILE A 474 -8.53 -16.84 -15.84
C ILE A 474 -8.75 -18.29 -16.28
N ALA A 475 -9.96 -18.84 -16.11
CA ALA A 475 -10.28 -20.20 -16.54
C ALA A 475 -10.17 -20.37 -18.08
N LEU A 476 -10.56 -19.35 -18.85
CA LEU A 476 -10.35 -19.36 -20.29
C LEU A 476 -8.88 -19.28 -20.68
N ARG A 477 -8.10 -18.47 -19.97
CA ARG A 477 -6.67 -18.36 -20.24
C ARG A 477 -5.94 -19.65 -19.90
N LEU A 478 -6.30 -20.33 -18.80
CA LEU A 478 -5.82 -21.68 -18.50
C LEU A 478 -6.15 -22.66 -19.62
N SER A 479 -7.40 -22.66 -20.11
CA SER A 479 -7.80 -23.53 -21.22
C SER A 479 -6.93 -23.32 -22.46
N HIS A 480 -6.67 -22.06 -22.82
CA HIS A 480 -5.79 -21.72 -23.92
C HIS A 480 -4.35 -22.23 -23.71
N LEU A 481 -3.77 -21.95 -22.53
CA LEU A 481 -2.41 -22.38 -22.21
C LEU A 481 -2.26 -23.91 -22.22
N PHE A 482 -3.22 -24.66 -21.68
CA PHE A 482 -3.22 -26.13 -21.77
C PHE A 482 -3.37 -26.64 -23.20
N SER A 483 -4.11 -25.91 -24.05
CA SER A 483 -4.18 -26.25 -25.47
C SER A 483 -2.85 -26.05 -26.19
N LEU A 484 -2.03 -25.08 -25.76
CA LEU A 484 -0.70 -24.85 -26.31
C LEU A 484 0.31 -25.90 -25.84
N THR A 485 0.19 -26.41 -24.60
CA THR A 485 1.03 -27.49 -24.09
C THR A 485 0.62 -28.89 -24.57
N GLY A 486 -0.47 -29.00 -25.33
CA GLY A 486 -0.96 -30.26 -25.91
C GLY A 486 -1.92 -31.06 -25.00
N ASP A 487 -2.28 -30.53 -23.84
CA ASP A 487 -3.08 -31.25 -22.84
C ASP A 487 -4.58 -30.93 -23.00
N HIS A 488 -5.18 -31.49 -24.05
CA HIS A 488 -6.53 -31.13 -24.50
C HIS A 488 -7.66 -31.52 -23.54
N THR A 489 -7.46 -32.50 -22.67
CA THR A 489 -8.43 -32.91 -21.64
C THR A 489 -8.52 -31.88 -20.52
N ALA A 490 -7.37 -31.41 -20.02
CA ALA A 490 -7.27 -30.33 -19.06
C ALA A 490 -7.81 -29.01 -19.65
N ALA A 491 -7.48 -28.73 -20.91
CA ALA A 491 -8.01 -27.57 -21.62
C ALA A 491 -9.56 -27.57 -21.68
N ALA A 492 -10.17 -28.73 -21.97
CA ALA A 492 -11.62 -28.89 -21.99
C ALA A 492 -12.26 -28.72 -20.60
N TYR A 493 -11.62 -29.25 -19.55
CA TYR A 493 -12.08 -29.11 -18.17
C TYR A 493 -12.14 -27.65 -17.74
N HIS A 494 -11.08 -26.87 -17.98
CA HIS A 494 -11.06 -25.45 -17.64
C HIS A 494 -12.02 -24.62 -18.50
N ALA A 495 -12.22 -24.96 -19.78
CA ALA A 495 -13.25 -24.33 -20.61
C ALA A 495 -14.67 -24.59 -20.07
N GLN A 496 -14.97 -25.82 -19.65
CA GLN A 496 -16.24 -26.14 -18.99
C GLN A 496 -16.40 -25.40 -17.66
N SER A 497 -15.33 -25.28 -16.87
CA SER A 497 -15.35 -24.50 -15.63
C SER A 497 -15.69 -23.03 -15.90
N ALA A 498 -15.12 -22.42 -16.95
CA ALA A 498 -15.44 -21.04 -17.34
C ALA A 498 -16.92 -20.88 -17.72
N VAL A 499 -17.50 -21.84 -18.46
CA VAL A 499 -18.93 -21.82 -18.79
C VAL A 499 -19.81 -21.95 -17.54
N ARG A 500 -19.44 -22.83 -16.59
CA ARG A 500 -20.17 -22.98 -15.32
C ARG A 500 -20.15 -21.73 -14.47
N GLU A 501 -18.99 -21.07 -14.38
CA GLU A 501 -18.85 -19.79 -13.66
C GLU A 501 -19.68 -18.68 -14.32
N GLY A 502 -19.77 -18.70 -15.66
CA GLY A 502 -20.67 -17.80 -16.36
C GLY A 502 -22.14 -18.11 -16.06
N GLU A 503 -22.54 -19.38 -16.11
CA GLU A 503 -23.92 -19.80 -15.83
C GLU A 503 -24.36 -19.58 -14.37
N SER A 504 -23.46 -19.74 -13.40
CA SER A 504 -23.73 -19.44 -11.99
C SER A 504 -24.01 -17.95 -11.78
N GLY A 505 -23.35 -17.07 -12.53
CA GLY A 505 -23.65 -15.64 -12.58
C GLY A 505 -25.06 -15.30 -13.10
N PHE A 506 -25.69 -16.20 -13.86
CA PHE A 506 -27.08 -16.08 -14.33
C PHE A 506 -28.12 -16.68 -13.36
N GLN A 507 -27.75 -17.63 -12.50
CA GLN A 507 -28.70 -18.46 -11.74
C GLN A 507 -29.14 -17.89 -10.37
N MET A 508 -28.73 -16.67 -9.98
CA MET A 508 -29.26 -16.07 -8.75
C MET A 508 -30.73 -15.62 -8.92
N PRO A 509 -31.67 -16.12 -8.09
CA PRO A 509 -33.10 -15.86 -8.24
C PRO A 509 -33.45 -14.49 -7.66
N ALA A 510 -33.30 -13.43 -8.45
CA ALA A 510 -33.98 -12.17 -8.18
C ALA A 510 -34.91 -11.85 -9.37
N MET A 511 -36.22 -11.86 -9.11
CA MET A 511 -37.30 -11.42 -10.00
C MET A 511 -37.85 -12.38 -11.07
N GLN A 512 -37.98 -13.69 -10.78
CA GLN A 512 -38.96 -14.52 -11.51
C GLN A 512 -40.41 -14.31 -11.04
N LEU A 513 -40.66 -13.48 -10.02
CA LEU A 513 -42.00 -13.20 -9.49
C LEU A 513 -42.72 -11.99 -10.12
N MET A 514 -42.09 -11.21 -11.02
CA MET A 514 -42.66 -9.98 -11.57
C MET A 514 -42.38 -9.79 -13.07
N GLY A 515 -42.48 -10.83 -13.89
CA GLY A 515 -42.76 -10.74 -15.34
C GLY A 515 -41.91 -9.80 -16.22
N GLY A 516 -40.74 -9.33 -15.77
CA GLY A 516 -39.84 -8.49 -16.54
C GLY A 516 -38.70 -9.30 -17.16
N PRO A 517 -38.10 -8.86 -18.29
CA PRO A 517 -36.93 -9.51 -18.84
C PRO A 517 -35.79 -9.47 -17.81
N ALA A 518 -35.16 -10.62 -17.57
CA ALA A 518 -33.96 -10.71 -16.75
C ALA A 518 -32.86 -9.85 -17.42
N VAL A 519 -32.58 -8.68 -16.85
CA VAL A 519 -31.47 -7.84 -17.33
C VAL A 519 -30.19 -8.54 -16.88
N PRO A 520 -29.29 -8.95 -17.81
CA PRO A 520 -27.98 -9.45 -17.42
C PRO A 520 -27.27 -8.35 -16.61
N GLN A 521 -26.95 -8.61 -15.34
CA GLN A 521 -26.27 -7.66 -14.45
C GLN A 521 -24.78 -7.48 -14.78
N TRP A 522 -24.35 -7.98 -15.94
CA TRP A 522 -22.97 -8.06 -16.34
C TRP A 522 -22.57 -6.82 -17.13
N GLY A 523 -21.32 -6.39 -16.96
CA GLY A 523 -20.72 -5.43 -17.88
C GLY A 523 -20.63 -6.02 -19.30
N PRO A 524 -20.59 -5.19 -20.35
CA PRO A 524 -20.46 -5.65 -21.73
C PRO A 524 -19.27 -6.59 -21.95
N ASN A 525 -18.17 -6.40 -21.21
CA ASN A 525 -16.95 -7.22 -21.31
C ASN A 525 -17.10 -8.63 -20.72
N ASP A 526 -17.85 -8.79 -19.63
CA ASP A 526 -18.04 -10.11 -19.01
C ASP A 526 -18.89 -10.99 -19.91
N TYR A 527 -19.93 -10.42 -20.53
CA TYR A 527 -20.81 -11.16 -21.43
C TYR A 527 -20.07 -11.60 -22.70
N ALA A 528 -19.24 -10.74 -23.26
CA ALA A 528 -18.35 -11.10 -24.36
C ALA A 528 -17.40 -12.25 -23.98
N THR A 529 -16.88 -12.25 -22.75
CA THR A 529 -15.99 -13.29 -22.23
C THR A 529 -16.72 -14.63 -22.06
N TYR A 530 -17.98 -14.63 -21.62
CA TYR A 530 -18.80 -15.84 -21.55
C TYR A 530 -19.12 -16.43 -22.93
N LEU A 531 -19.44 -15.60 -23.91
CA LEU A 531 -19.66 -16.07 -25.28
C LEU A 531 -18.38 -16.69 -25.86
N LYS A 532 -17.21 -16.09 -25.59
CA LYS A 532 -15.91 -16.69 -25.90
C LYS A 532 -15.74 -18.05 -25.22
N ALA A 533 -16.16 -18.19 -23.96
CA ALA A 533 -16.12 -19.46 -23.24
C ALA A 533 -16.93 -20.58 -23.90
N LEU A 534 -18.16 -20.26 -24.35
CA LEU A 534 -19.02 -21.22 -25.05
C LEU A 534 -18.38 -21.74 -26.34
N VAL A 535 -17.78 -20.84 -27.13
CA VAL A 535 -17.09 -21.20 -28.38
C VAL A 535 -15.87 -22.07 -28.11
N VAL A 536 -15.02 -21.68 -27.15
CA VAL A 536 -13.80 -22.44 -26.79
C VAL A 536 -14.16 -23.81 -26.22
N CYS A 537 -15.19 -23.90 -25.38
CA CYS A 537 -15.69 -25.17 -24.86
C CYS A 537 -16.19 -26.08 -25.98
N ALA A 538 -16.98 -25.56 -26.92
CA ALA A 538 -17.45 -26.31 -28.08
C ALA A 538 -16.29 -26.81 -28.95
N GLU A 539 -15.28 -25.98 -29.18
CA GLU A 539 -14.07 -26.35 -29.93
C GLU A 539 -13.32 -27.52 -29.27
N HIS A 540 -13.14 -27.49 -27.94
CA HIS A 540 -12.51 -28.60 -27.22
C HIS A 540 -13.36 -29.88 -27.23
N GLN A 541 -14.69 -29.77 -27.14
CA GLN A 541 -15.59 -30.93 -27.28
C GLN A 541 -15.49 -31.57 -28.68
N ILE A 542 -15.32 -30.77 -29.74
CA ILE A 542 -15.15 -31.28 -31.11
C ILE A 542 -13.81 -32.02 -31.28
N ARG A 543 -12.75 -31.52 -30.64
CA ARG A 543 -11.39 -32.11 -30.75
C ARG A 543 -11.23 -33.41 -29.96
N LEU A 544 -11.98 -33.59 -28.87
CA LEU A 544 -11.87 -34.79 -28.03
C LEU A 544 -12.57 -36.01 -28.65
N PRO A 545 -11.97 -37.21 -28.60
CA PRO A 545 -12.56 -38.43 -29.16
C PRO A 545 -13.87 -38.85 -28.46
N MET A 546 -14.05 -38.50 -27.18
CA MET A 546 -15.25 -38.75 -26.37
C MET A 546 -16.07 -37.47 -26.12
N GLY A 547 -15.91 -36.43 -26.95
CA GLY A 547 -16.62 -35.16 -26.75
C GLY A 547 -18.11 -35.23 -27.10
N ASP A 548 -18.91 -34.44 -26.40
CA ASP A 548 -20.36 -34.35 -26.57
C ASP A 548 -20.72 -33.32 -27.66
N TRP A 549 -20.95 -33.82 -28.86
CA TRP A 549 -21.29 -33.03 -30.04
C TRP A 549 -22.68 -32.37 -29.93
N GLY A 550 -23.58 -32.93 -29.11
CA GLY A 550 -24.90 -32.37 -28.84
C GLY A 550 -24.79 -31.08 -28.05
N ARG A 551 -24.03 -31.09 -26.95
CA ARG A 551 -23.73 -29.89 -26.14
C ARG A 551 -22.94 -28.86 -26.92
N ALA A 552 -21.97 -29.27 -27.73
CA ALA A 552 -21.21 -28.35 -28.59
C ALA A 552 -22.14 -27.59 -29.56
N LYS A 553 -23.12 -28.28 -30.15
CA LYS A 553 -24.14 -27.65 -31.01
C LYS A 553 -24.99 -26.64 -30.22
N GLU A 554 -25.46 -27.01 -29.04
CA GLU A 554 -26.28 -26.14 -28.18
C GLU A 554 -25.55 -24.85 -27.81
N TYR A 555 -24.28 -24.95 -27.39
CA TYR A 555 -23.45 -23.78 -27.07
C TYR A 555 -23.27 -22.83 -28.27
N LEU A 556 -23.01 -23.38 -29.46
CA LEU A 556 -22.84 -22.59 -30.68
C LEU A 556 -24.15 -21.93 -31.15
N GLU A 557 -25.28 -22.63 -30.99
CA GLU A 557 -26.61 -22.06 -31.27
C GLU A 557 -26.98 -20.95 -30.28
N ARG A 558 -26.59 -21.06 -29.00
CA ARG A 558 -26.75 -19.97 -28.01
C ARG A 558 -25.94 -18.72 -28.36
N VAL A 559 -24.72 -18.88 -28.87
CA VAL A 559 -23.86 -17.75 -29.28
C VAL A 559 -24.45 -17.03 -30.50
N LEU A 560 -24.95 -17.76 -31.50
CA LEU A 560 -25.50 -17.19 -32.73
C LEU A 560 -26.94 -16.71 -32.60
N GLY A 561 -27.70 -17.29 -31.67
CA GLY A 561 -29.10 -16.92 -31.41
C GLY A 561 -29.27 -15.59 -30.67
N GLY A 562 -28.17 -14.99 -30.19
CA GLY A 562 -28.18 -13.79 -29.34
C GLY A 562 -28.97 -14.06 -28.06
N ALA A 563 -28.31 -14.42 -26.96
CA ALA A 563 -29.04 -14.81 -25.76
C ALA A 563 -30.08 -13.73 -25.37
N MET A 564 -31.36 -14.12 -25.44
CA MET A 564 -32.50 -13.44 -24.85
C MET A 564 -32.59 -11.91 -25.04
N GLY A 565 -32.59 -11.43 -26.30
CA GLY A 565 -33.14 -10.10 -26.61
C GLY A 565 -32.33 -8.89 -26.12
N VAL A 566 -31.04 -9.06 -25.81
CA VAL A 566 -30.16 -7.93 -25.43
C VAL A 566 -29.12 -7.71 -26.52
N ASN A 567 -29.14 -6.53 -27.16
CA ASN A 567 -28.19 -6.10 -28.17
C ASN A 567 -26.82 -5.77 -27.55
N TYR A 568 -26.05 -6.79 -27.16
CA TYR A 568 -24.62 -6.64 -26.92
C TYR A 568 -23.84 -7.03 -28.18
N THR A 569 -22.93 -6.16 -28.62
CA THR A 569 -22.08 -6.39 -29.79
C THR A 569 -21.06 -7.49 -29.48
N ILE A 570 -21.28 -8.66 -30.04
CA ILE A 570 -20.33 -9.78 -30.01
C ILE A 570 -19.20 -9.46 -31.00
N ASP A 571 -17.94 -9.73 -30.64
CA ASP A 571 -16.80 -9.57 -31.55
C ASP A 571 -17.04 -10.38 -32.84
N GLU A 572 -16.96 -9.74 -34.02
CA GLU A 572 -17.20 -10.36 -35.32
C GLU A 572 -16.41 -11.66 -35.51
N VAL A 573 -15.18 -11.71 -34.97
CA VAL A 573 -14.30 -12.88 -34.98
C VAL A 573 -14.94 -14.08 -34.25
N THR A 574 -15.56 -13.84 -33.10
CA THR A 574 -16.16 -14.91 -32.30
C THR A 574 -17.46 -15.42 -32.93
N GLN A 575 -18.25 -14.52 -33.55
CA GLN A 575 -19.43 -14.92 -34.32
C GLN A 575 -19.05 -15.73 -35.57
N ALA A 576 -18.05 -15.27 -36.33
CA ALA A 576 -17.54 -15.98 -37.50
C ALA A 576 -17.08 -17.39 -37.12
N LYS A 577 -16.23 -17.51 -36.09
CA LYS A 577 -15.74 -18.80 -35.58
C LYS A 577 -16.88 -19.72 -35.13
N ALA A 578 -17.88 -19.18 -34.42
CA ALA A 578 -19.05 -19.96 -34.00
C ALA A 578 -19.86 -20.49 -35.20
N SER A 579 -20.04 -19.67 -36.23
CA SER A 579 -20.79 -20.04 -37.44
C SER A 579 -20.13 -21.17 -38.24
N GLU A 580 -18.79 -21.13 -38.36
CA GLU A 580 -18.01 -22.16 -39.03
C GLU A 580 -18.05 -23.49 -38.26
N LEU A 581 -17.83 -23.43 -36.94
CA LEU A 581 -17.90 -24.61 -36.08
C LEU A 581 -19.30 -25.23 -36.09
N LEU A 582 -20.37 -24.42 -36.12
CA LEU A 582 -21.74 -24.93 -36.15
C LEU A 582 -22.05 -25.66 -37.46
N LYS A 583 -21.59 -25.13 -38.61
CA LYS A 583 -21.71 -25.82 -39.90
C LYS A 583 -20.99 -27.17 -39.87
N PHE A 584 -19.77 -27.19 -39.33
CA PHE A 584 -18.99 -28.41 -39.19
C PHE A 584 -19.67 -29.45 -38.29
N VAL A 585 -20.15 -29.05 -37.11
CA VAL A 585 -20.84 -29.94 -36.17
C VAL A 585 -22.14 -30.52 -36.78
N ARG A 586 -22.95 -29.69 -37.46
CA ARG A 586 -24.19 -30.14 -38.11
C ARG A 586 -23.94 -31.19 -39.18
N THR A 587 -22.95 -30.98 -40.05
CA THR A 587 -22.61 -31.96 -41.10
C THR A 587 -22.13 -33.29 -40.51
N LYS A 588 -21.29 -33.26 -39.47
CA LYS A 588 -20.81 -34.48 -38.80
C LYS A 588 -21.91 -35.24 -38.06
N LEU A 589 -22.81 -34.53 -37.38
CA LEU A 589 -23.97 -35.15 -36.73
C LEU A 589 -24.92 -35.81 -37.74
N GLN A 590 -25.17 -35.17 -38.88
CA GLN A 590 -25.96 -35.75 -39.97
C GLN A 590 -25.31 -37.01 -40.54
N MET A 591 -23.99 -37.02 -40.75
CA MET A 591 -23.27 -38.23 -41.19
C MET A 591 -23.33 -39.37 -40.18
N ARG A 592 -23.22 -39.08 -38.87
CA ARG A 592 -23.36 -40.10 -37.82
C ARG A 592 -24.76 -40.69 -37.79
N ALA A 593 -25.80 -39.85 -37.81
CA ALA A 593 -27.18 -40.29 -37.85
C ALA A 593 -27.48 -41.15 -39.11
N ALA A 594 -26.96 -40.77 -40.27
CA ALA A 594 -27.08 -41.56 -41.49
C ALA A 594 -26.35 -42.92 -41.40
N SER A 595 -25.17 -42.96 -40.76
CA SER A 595 -24.41 -44.20 -40.56
C SER A 595 -25.03 -45.16 -39.54
N GLU A 596 -25.72 -44.62 -38.52
CA GLU A 596 -26.46 -45.41 -37.54
C GLU A 596 -27.75 -45.97 -38.14
N ALA A 597 -28.48 -45.17 -38.94
CA ALA A 597 -29.64 -45.65 -39.70
C ALA A 597 -29.25 -46.79 -40.65
N ALA A 598 -28.14 -46.66 -41.38
CA ALA A 598 -27.63 -47.69 -42.28
C ALA A 598 -27.02 -48.93 -41.59
N ARG A 599 -26.88 -48.95 -40.26
CA ARG A 599 -26.48 -50.13 -39.47
C ARG A 599 -27.68 -50.85 -38.84
N LEU A 600 -28.82 -50.17 -38.75
CA LEU A 600 -30.08 -50.67 -38.22
C LEU A 600 -30.93 -51.31 -39.33
N ASP A 601 -30.75 -50.86 -40.57
CA ASP A 601 -31.17 -51.54 -41.81
C ASP A 601 -30.19 -52.66 -42.19
#